data_AF-A0A8K0NUE1-F1
#
_entry.id   AF-A0A8K0NUE1-F1
#
_cell.length_a   1.000
_cell.length_b   1.000
_cell.length_c   1.000
_cell.angle_alpha   90.00
_cell.angle_beta   90.00
_cell.angle_gamma   90.00
#
_symmetry.space_group_name_H-M   'P 1'
#
loop_
_entity.id
_entity.type
_entity.pdbx_description
1 polymer ?
#
loop_
_entity_poly.entity_id
_entity_poly.type
_entity_poly.pdbx_seq_one_letter_code
_entity_poly.pdbx_strand_id
1 'polypeptide(L)'
;METILEQQRRYHEERERLMDAMVKEMLHKKSSLRECINSDHRLKMLLDHYMESTTNLKELYEDKDGLRKEEVAALSGPNEFAEFYSRLKAIKEFYRRHPNEISIPMSVEFEELAKLRENPTDETANMVEFTDEEGYGKYLDLHECYEKYINLKGIEVILIYIPFLLLFSNLNNFKAFDAKFTFTIPFQTLEERAQRLFSTKGKKSLDPSLFAKNKPGKAGRGKDNERQKEIANLEAQVYRFADLLADQRAATKENVQRKQARTEGERDDSEAEASATESDDDEDADDIPYNPKNLPLGWDGKPIPYWLYKLHGLNISYNCEICGNYTYKGPKAFQRHFAVSHFFFSDLTCTKIPLVFAVFFVNVKFLHFSL
;
A
#
# COMPACT_ATOMS: atom_id res chain seq x y z
N MET A 1 7.34 -31.85 23.95
CA MET A 1 8.71 -32.39 24.02
C MET A 1 9.24 -32.34 22.60
N GLU A 2 10.10 -31.38 22.28
CA GLU A 2 10.57 -31.17 20.91
C GLU A 2 11.86 -31.94 20.68
N THR A 3 11.74 -33.12 20.06
CA THR A 3 12.88 -33.87 19.54
C THR A 3 13.56 -33.13 18.39
N ILE A 4 14.86 -33.37 18.17
CA ILE A 4 15.61 -32.67 17.11
C ILE A 4 14.99 -32.97 15.73
N LEU A 5 14.57 -34.21 15.50
CA LEU A 5 13.90 -34.60 14.25
C LEU A 5 12.55 -33.88 14.05
N GLU A 6 11.81 -33.65 15.13
CA GLU A 6 10.54 -32.91 15.07
C GLU A 6 10.78 -31.42 14.82
N GLN A 7 11.82 -30.84 15.43
CA GLN A 7 12.23 -29.46 15.13
C GLN A 7 12.65 -29.32 13.66
N GLN A 8 13.42 -30.27 13.13
CA GLN A 8 13.78 -30.29 11.70
C GLN A 8 12.54 -30.39 10.81
N ARG A 9 11.58 -31.27 11.15
CA ARG A 9 10.30 -31.38 10.42
C ARG A 9 9.54 -30.07 10.44
N ARG A 10 9.43 -29.43 11.61
CA ARG A 10 8.74 -28.15 11.79
C ARG A 10 9.37 -27.05 10.94
N TYR A 11 10.70 -26.90 10.97
CA TYR A 11 11.40 -25.90 10.16
C TYR A 11 11.26 -26.15 8.65
N HIS A 12 11.21 -27.41 8.20
CA HIS A 12 10.91 -27.71 6.79
C HIS A 12 9.48 -27.32 6.42
N GLU A 13 8.50 -27.67 7.26
CA GLU A 13 7.11 -27.27 7.06
C GLU A 13 6.97 -25.75 7.03
N GLU A 14 7.54 -25.04 8.00
CA GLU A 14 7.56 -23.57 8.06
C GLU A 14 8.15 -22.95 6.79
N ARG A 15 9.28 -23.48 6.30
CA ARG A 15 9.90 -23.01 5.04
C ARG A 15 8.98 -23.20 3.84
N GLU A 16 8.31 -24.34 3.72
CA GLU A 16 7.33 -24.56 2.64
C GLU A 16 6.15 -23.59 2.74
N ARG A 17 5.61 -23.39 3.95
CA ARG A 17 4.49 -22.46 4.17
C ARG A 17 4.88 -21.01 3.86
N LEU A 18 6.08 -20.58 4.25
CA LEU A 18 6.60 -19.25 3.92
C LEU A 18 6.74 -19.07 2.41
N MET A 19 7.23 -20.09 1.68
CA MET A 19 7.28 -20.05 0.22
C MET A 19 5.88 -19.93 -0.39
N ASP A 20 4.92 -20.74 0.06
CA ASP A 20 3.54 -20.66 -0.41
C ASP A 20 2.91 -19.29 -0.14
N ALA A 21 3.16 -18.71 1.04
CA ALA A 21 2.67 -17.38 1.41
C ALA A 21 3.28 -16.30 0.52
N MET A 22 4.60 -16.34 0.28
CA MET A 22 5.27 -15.41 -0.63
C MET A 22 4.73 -15.52 -2.05
N VAL A 23 4.53 -16.75 -2.56
CA VAL A 23 3.96 -16.96 -3.91
C VAL A 23 2.55 -16.41 -4.00
N LYS A 24 1.70 -16.65 -3.00
CA LYS A 24 0.33 -16.10 -2.96
C LYS A 24 0.34 -14.57 -2.94
N GLU A 25 1.24 -13.96 -2.19
CA GLU A 25 1.38 -12.50 -2.12
C GLU A 25 1.88 -11.91 -3.45
N MET A 26 2.81 -12.60 -4.14
CA MET A 26 3.28 -12.19 -5.48
C MET A 26 2.21 -12.34 -6.57
N LEU A 27 1.32 -13.32 -6.44
CA LEU A 27 0.23 -13.55 -7.39
C LEU A 27 -0.95 -12.59 -7.18
N HIS A 28 -1.05 -11.96 -6.02
CA HIS A 28 -2.11 -11.02 -5.71
C HIS A 28 -1.96 -9.75 -6.56
N LYS A 29 -3.07 -9.31 -7.16
CA LYS A 29 -3.10 -8.09 -7.99
C LYS A 29 -3.15 -6.88 -7.07
N LYS A 30 -2.19 -5.97 -7.24
CA LYS A 30 -2.06 -4.72 -6.48
C LYS A 30 -2.67 -3.58 -7.30
N SER A 31 -3.60 -2.83 -6.74
CA SER A 31 -4.30 -1.71 -7.40
C SER A 31 -3.51 -0.41 -7.26
N SER A 32 -3.06 -0.14 -6.03
CA SER A 32 -2.43 1.12 -5.64
C SER A 32 -0.93 0.99 -5.40
N LEU A 33 -0.23 2.13 -5.44
CA LEU A 33 1.18 2.20 -5.05
C LEU A 33 1.36 1.81 -3.58
N ARG A 34 0.45 2.26 -2.71
CA ARG A 34 0.43 1.93 -1.26
C ARG A 34 0.34 0.43 -1.05
N GLU A 35 -0.62 -0.25 -1.69
CA GLU A 35 -0.71 -1.72 -1.63
C GLU A 35 0.54 -2.40 -2.18
N CYS A 36 1.13 -1.87 -3.24
CA CYS A 36 2.36 -2.44 -3.80
C CYS A 36 3.50 -2.41 -2.80
N ILE A 37 3.74 -1.25 -2.18
CA ILE A 37 4.79 -1.06 -1.17
C ILE A 37 4.50 -1.92 0.07
N ASN A 38 3.28 -1.91 0.58
CA ASN A 38 2.88 -2.74 1.72
C ASN A 38 3.09 -4.23 1.45
N SER A 39 2.72 -4.69 0.26
CA SER A 39 2.96 -6.07 -0.19
C SER A 39 4.44 -6.41 -0.27
N ASP A 40 5.28 -5.51 -0.78
CA ASP A 40 6.72 -5.72 -0.88
C ASP A 40 7.37 -5.77 0.51
N HIS A 41 6.88 -4.99 1.48
CA HIS A 41 7.29 -5.08 2.88
C HIS A 41 6.85 -6.38 3.55
N ARG A 42 5.63 -6.85 3.29
CA ARG A 42 5.18 -8.18 3.74
C ARG A 42 6.08 -9.28 3.18
N LEU A 43 6.40 -9.23 1.88
CA LEU A 43 7.31 -10.16 1.23
C LEU A 43 8.69 -10.14 1.88
N LYS A 44 9.23 -8.96 2.21
CA LYS A 44 10.51 -8.85 2.93
C LYS A 44 10.43 -9.54 4.29
N MET A 45 9.38 -9.30 5.08
CA MET A 45 9.20 -9.94 6.39
C MET A 45 9.14 -11.47 6.27
N LEU A 46 8.39 -11.98 5.29
CA LEU A 46 8.30 -13.43 5.02
C LEU A 46 9.67 -14.01 4.60
N LEU A 47 10.42 -13.27 3.79
CA LEU A 47 11.75 -13.69 3.34
C LEU A 47 12.77 -13.70 4.49
N ASP A 48 12.78 -12.69 5.34
CA ASP A 48 13.67 -12.61 6.50
C ASP A 48 13.41 -13.80 7.44
N HIS A 49 12.14 -14.11 7.70
CA HIS A 49 11.75 -15.28 8.48
C HIS A 49 12.19 -16.59 7.81
N TYR A 50 12.02 -16.71 6.49
CA TYR A 50 12.49 -17.87 5.74
C TYR A 50 14.02 -18.06 5.84
N MET A 51 14.78 -16.96 5.80
CA MET A 51 16.23 -16.98 5.97
C MET A 51 16.63 -17.42 7.38
N GLU A 52 15.92 -16.95 8.42
CA GLU A 52 16.13 -17.36 9.80
C GLU A 52 15.85 -18.85 9.99
N SER A 53 14.67 -19.34 9.61
CA SER A 53 14.32 -20.77 9.68
C SER A 53 15.30 -21.64 8.92
N THR A 54 15.79 -21.17 7.76
CA THR A 54 16.80 -21.90 6.97
C THR A 54 18.16 -21.94 7.68
N THR A 55 18.56 -20.86 8.34
CA THR A 55 19.81 -20.80 9.11
C THR A 55 19.76 -21.73 10.31
N ASN A 56 18.68 -21.68 11.09
CA ASN A 56 18.45 -22.55 12.23
C ASN A 56 18.42 -24.03 11.82
N LEU A 57 17.73 -24.35 10.72
CA LEU A 57 17.68 -25.70 10.17
C LEU A 57 19.06 -26.21 9.75
N LYS A 58 19.87 -25.35 9.11
CA LYS A 58 21.23 -25.70 8.72
C LYS A 58 22.10 -26.03 9.94
N GLU A 59 22.02 -25.22 11.00
CA GLU A 59 22.75 -25.47 12.25
C GLU A 59 22.36 -26.81 12.89
N LEU A 60 21.07 -27.16 12.87
CA LEU A 60 20.59 -28.47 13.34
C LEU A 60 21.10 -29.65 12.48
N TYR A 61 21.38 -29.44 11.21
CA TYR A 61 21.98 -30.46 10.33
C TYR A 61 23.50 -30.57 10.46
N GLU A 62 24.19 -29.47 10.80
CA GLU A 62 25.64 -29.48 11.08
C GLU A 62 25.97 -30.39 12.27
N ASP A 63 25.04 -30.54 13.23
CA ASP A 63 25.11 -31.51 14.33
C ASP A 63 26.44 -31.42 15.11
N LYS A 64 26.81 -30.19 15.49
CA LYS A 64 28.07 -29.91 16.22
C LYS A 64 28.19 -30.69 17.52
N ASP A 65 27.06 -30.90 18.19
CA ASP A 65 26.99 -31.59 19.49
C ASP A 65 26.79 -33.11 19.35
N GLY A 66 26.54 -33.63 18.13
CA GLY A 66 26.31 -35.06 17.86
C GLY A 66 24.96 -35.60 18.32
N LEU A 67 24.13 -34.79 18.97
CA LEU A 67 22.84 -35.16 19.55
C LEU A 67 21.86 -35.71 18.50
N ARG A 68 21.92 -35.23 17.26
CA ARG A 68 21.07 -35.74 16.18
C ARG A 68 21.44 -37.19 15.84
N LYS A 69 22.73 -37.49 15.75
CA LYS A 69 23.20 -38.87 15.52
C LYS A 69 22.83 -39.79 16.67
N GLU A 70 22.97 -39.32 17.91
CA GLU A 70 22.56 -40.10 19.09
C GLU A 70 21.07 -40.39 19.08
N GLU A 71 20.22 -39.40 18.77
CA GLU A 71 18.78 -39.59 18.68
C GLU A 71 18.41 -40.60 17.56
N VAL A 72 19.03 -40.48 16.39
CA VAL A 72 18.82 -41.43 15.28
C VAL A 72 19.27 -42.84 15.66
N ALA A 73 20.40 -42.97 16.36
CA ALA A 73 20.90 -44.26 16.84
C ALA A 73 19.99 -44.88 17.91
N ALA A 74 19.41 -44.07 18.79
CA ALA A 74 18.42 -44.53 19.77
C ALA A 74 17.14 -45.04 19.11
N LEU A 75 16.73 -44.41 18.00
CA LEU A 75 15.57 -44.81 17.20
C LEU A 75 15.81 -46.05 16.32
N SER A 76 17.07 -46.36 15.96
CA SER A 76 17.43 -47.48 15.07
C SER A 76 18.26 -48.56 15.79
N GLY A 77 18.24 -48.56 17.12
CA GLY A 77 19.06 -49.43 17.96
C GLY A 77 18.34 -50.73 18.41
N PRO A 78 19.04 -51.66 19.09
CA PRO A 78 18.47 -52.95 19.51
C PRO A 78 17.24 -52.85 20.43
N ASN A 79 17.03 -51.70 21.09
CA ASN A 79 15.97 -51.46 22.07
C ASN A 79 14.85 -50.52 21.55
N GLU A 80 14.64 -50.46 20.23
CA GLU A 80 13.61 -49.68 19.53
C GLU A 80 12.25 -49.63 20.26
N PHE A 81 11.72 -50.79 20.64
CA PHE A 81 10.39 -50.88 21.28
C PHE A 81 10.35 -50.20 22.65
N ALA A 82 11.39 -50.37 23.47
CA ALA A 82 11.43 -49.78 24.80
C ALA A 82 11.50 -48.24 24.72
N GLU A 83 12.30 -47.73 23.78
CA GLU A 83 12.43 -46.29 23.51
C GLU A 83 11.10 -45.70 22.99
N PHE A 84 10.44 -46.39 22.06
CA PHE A 84 9.12 -45.98 21.56
C PHE A 84 8.08 -45.87 22.68
N TYR A 85 7.96 -46.89 23.53
CA TYR A 85 7.00 -46.86 24.64
C TYR A 85 7.33 -45.79 25.69
N SER A 86 8.62 -45.51 25.92
CA SER A 86 9.06 -44.41 26.79
C SER A 86 8.60 -43.06 26.25
N ARG A 87 8.83 -42.78 24.96
CA ARG A 87 8.39 -41.55 24.30
C ARG A 87 6.86 -41.43 24.26
N LEU A 88 6.16 -42.51 23.94
CA LEU A 88 4.69 -42.54 23.95
C LEU A 88 4.12 -42.26 25.35
N LYS A 89 4.74 -42.80 26.40
CA LYS A 89 4.35 -42.53 27.78
C LYS A 89 4.53 -41.05 28.12
N ALA A 90 5.63 -40.43 27.69
CA ALA A 90 5.87 -39.00 27.91
C ALA A 90 4.86 -38.12 27.16
N ILE A 91 4.51 -38.48 25.92
CA ILE A 91 3.46 -37.78 25.15
C ILE A 91 2.11 -37.87 25.85
N LYS A 92 1.71 -39.08 26.28
CA LYS A 92 0.44 -39.28 27.00
C LYS A 92 0.38 -38.49 28.31
N GLU A 93 1.50 -38.41 29.02
CA GLU A 93 1.61 -37.63 30.26
C GLU A 93 1.53 -36.12 30.00
N PHE A 94 2.13 -35.63 28.91
CA PHE A 94 2.03 -34.24 28.49
C PHE A 94 0.57 -33.83 28.25
N TYR A 95 -0.16 -34.56 27.39
CA TYR A 95 -1.57 -34.26 27.12
C TYR A 95 -2.49 -34.49 28.33
N ARG A 96 -2.10 -35.35 29.27
CA ARG A 96 -2.81 -35.49 30.55
C ARG A 96 -2.66 -34.24 31.43
N ARG A 97 -1.49 -33.60 31.44
CA ARG A 97 -1.22 -32.37 32.19
C ARG A 97 -1.81 -31.12 31.52
N HIS A 98 -1.96 -31.17 30.20
CA HIS A 98 -2.46 -30.06 29.38
C HIS A 98 -3.76 -30.44 28.65
N PRO A 99 -4.88 -30.67 29.37
CA PRO A 99 -6.12 -31.16 28.77
C PRO A 99 -6.84 -30.14 27.87
N ASN A 100 -6.55 -28.85 28.03
CA ASN A 100 -7.17 -27.76 27.25
C ASN A 100 -6.23 -27.15 26.21
N GLU A 101 -5.01 -27.70 26.05
CA GLU A 101 -4.05 -27.20 25.08
C GLU A 101 -4.33 -27.84 23.72
N ILE A 102 -4.96 -27.07 22.84
CA ILE A 102 -5.20 -27.45 21.45
C ILE A 102 -3.93 -27.15 20.68
N SER A 103 -3.34 -28.15 20.03
CA SER A 103 -2.22 -27.92 19.10
C SER A 103 -2.73 -27.14 17.90
N ILE A 104 -2.36 -25.86 17.79
CA ILE A 104 -2.67 -25.03 16.63
C ILE A 104 -1.71 -25.45 15.52
N PRO A 105 -2.20 -25.98 14.38
CA PRO A 105 -1.34 -26.28 13.25
C PRO A 105 -0.75 -25.00 12.68
N MET A 106 0.51 -25.07 12.24
CA MET A 106 1.22 -23.96 11.59
C MET A 106 0.40 -23.35 10.44
N SER A 107 -0.41 -24.15 9.73
CA SER A 107 -1.28 -23.67 8.66
C SER A 107 -2.28 -22.60 9.10
N VAL A 108 -2.73 -22.60 10.36
CA VAL A 108 -3.70 -21.62 10.87
C VAL A 108 -3.08 -20.23 10.94
N GLU A 109 -1.82 -20.12 11.35
CA GLU A 109 -1.10 -18.84 11.41
C GLU A 109 -0.94 -18.22 10.02
N PHE A 110 -0.65 -19.05 9.01
CA PHE A 110 -0.56 -18.60 7.61
C PHE A 110 -1.94 -18.26 7.00
N GLU A 111 -3.01 -18.89 7.46
CA GLU A 111 -4.39 -18.52 7.09
C GLU A 111 -4.81 -17.20 7.74
N GLU A 112 -4.40 -16.93 8.97
CA GLU A 112 -4.63 -15.65 9.64
C GLU A 112 -3.89 -14.50 8.94
N LEU A 113 -2.64 -14.72 8.50
CA LEU A 113 -1.92 -13.76 7.67
C LEU A 113 -2.66 -13.43 6.37
N ALA A 114 -3.29 -14.42 5.74
CA ALA A 114 -4.10 -14.19 4.54
C ALA A 114 -5.38 -13.39 4.84
N LYS A 115 -6.01 -13.62 6.00
CA LYS A 115 -7.20 -12.86 6.44
C LYS A 115 -6.88 -11.42 6.81
N LEU A 116 -5.74 -11.18 7.46
CA LEU A 116 -5.27 -9.82 7.79
C LEU A 116 -4.97 -9.01 6.53
N ARG A 117 -4.60 -9.66 5.42
CA ARG A 117 -4.50 -8.98 4.12
C ARG A 117 -5.87 -8.59 3.57
N GLU A 118 -6.87 -9.45 3.71
CA GLU A 118 -8.23 -9.20 3.18
C GLU A 118 -9.01 -8.19 4.03
N ASN A 119 -8.71 -8.10 5.32
CA ASN A 119 -9.29 -7.11 6.24
C ASN A 119 -8.16 -6.44 7.05
N PRO A 120 -7.40 -5.51 6.44
CA PRO A 120 -6.35 -4.83 7.16
C PRO A 120 -6.95 -3.94 8.24
N THR A 121 -6.49 -4.09 9.48
CA THR A 121 -6.69 -3.09 10.54
C THR A 121 -5.79 -1.89 10.27
N ASP A 122 -6.10 -0.69 10.78
CA ASP A 122 -5.29 0.53 10.55
C ASP A 122 -3.77 0.33 10.79
N GLU A 123 -3.40 -0.47 11.80
CA GLU A 123 -1.99 -0.79 12.11
C GLU A 123 -1.34 -1.77 11.12
N THR A 124 -2.13 -2.64 10.49
CA THR A 124 -1.63 -3.60 9.47
C THR A 124 -1.75 -3.06 8.04
N ALA A 125 -2.57 -2.02 7.83
CA ALA A 125 -2.69 -1.27 6.59
C ALA A 125 -1.46 -0.39 6.34
N ASN A 126 -0.80 0.11 7.38
CA ASN A 126 0.39 0.97 7.28
C ASN A 126 1.62 0.26 7.85
N MET A 127 2.17 -0.68 7.09
CA MET A 127 3.42 -1.36 7.48
C MET A 127 4.65 -0.45 7.45
N VAL A 128 4.55 0.72 6.83
CA VAL A 128 5.63 1.68 6.68
C VAL A 128 5.16 3.08 7.01
N GLU A 129 5.94 3.76 7.84
CA GLU A 129 5.78 5.18 8.12
C GLU A 129 6.45 5.97 6.99
N PHE A 130 5.65 6.42 6.02
CA PHE A 130 6.02 7.48 5.09
C PHE A 130 5.39 8.79 5.56
N THR A 131 6.02 9.91 5.26
CA THR A 131 5.33 11.20 5.42
C THR A 131 4.34 11.41 4.28
N ASP A 132 3.28 12.17 4.53
CA ASP A 132 2.26 12.46 3.51
C ASP A 132 2.86 13.13 2.26
N GLU A 133 3.92 13.93 2.45
CA GLU A 133 4.64 14.60 1.36
C GLU A 133 5.48 13.62 0.49
N GLU A 134 5.87 12.46 1.03
CA GLU A 134 6.57 11.41 0.28
C GLU A 134 5.62 10.57 -0.58
N GLY A 135 4.34 10.49 -0.20
CA GLY A 135 3.30 9.78 -0.94
C GLY A 135 3.67 8.32 -1.22
N TYR A 136 4.01 7.55 -0.17
CA TYR A 136 4.44 6.16 -0.24
C TYR A 136 5.60 5.91 -1.22
N GLY A 137 6.61 6.78 -1.19
CA GLY A 137 7.82 6.66 -1.99
C GLY A 137 7.72 7.20 -3.42
N LYS A 138 6.62 7.88 -3.76
CA LYS A 138 6.46 8.58 -5.05
C LYS A 138 7.33 9.82 -5.14
N TYR A 139 7.49 10.52 -4.03
CA TYR A 139 8.29 11.72 -3.89
C TYR A 139 9.29 11.57 -2.74
N LEU A 140 10.25 12.49 -2.67
CA LEU A 140 11.20 12.61 -1.57
C LEU A 140 10.93 13.92 -0.84
N ASP A 141 10.73 13.86 0.47
CA ASP A 141 10.67 15.08 1.26
C ASP A 141 12.08 15.67 1.43
N LEU A 142 12.38 16.66 0.58
CA LEU A 142 13.62 17.43 0.62
C LEU A 142 13.45 18.78 1.33
N HIS A 143 12.27 19.06 1.91
CA HIS A 143 12.00 20.31 2.61
C HIS A 143 12.83 20.41 3.88
N GLU A 144 12.90 19.35 4.69
CA GLU A 144 13.77 19.34 5.88
C GLU A 144 15.24 19.58 5.55
N CYS A 145 15.70 19.00 4.43
CA CYS A 145 17.07 19.20 3.96
C CYS A 145 17.32 20.65 3.54
N TYR A 146 16.31 21.30 2.96
CA TYR A 146 16.37 22.69 2.56
C TYR A 146 16.41 23.64 3.76
N GLU A 147 15.65 23.39 4.81
CA GLU A 147 15.73 24.18 6.05
C GLU A 147 17.13 24.09 6.69
N LYS A 148 17.66 22.87 6.76
CA LYS A 148 19.04 22.63 7.22
C LYS A 148 20.05 23.36 6.34
N TYR A 149 19.84 23.40 5.02
CA TYR A 149 20.68 24.11 4.06
C TYR A 149 20.66 25.64 4.27
N ILE A 150 19.48 26.23 4.53
CA ILE A 150 19.36 27.66 4.83
C ILE A 150 20.16 28.05 6.08
N ASN A 151 20.19 27.16 7.09
CA ASN A 151 20.87 27.40 8.35
C ASN A 151 22.40 27.13 8.29
N LEU A 152 22.94 26.71 7.13
CA LEU A 152 24.38 26.51 6.97
C LEU A 152 25.13 27.85 6.97
N LYS A 153 26.10 27.97 7.87
CA LYS A 153 26.99 29.15 7.95
C LYS A 153 28.00 29.14 6.81
N GLY A 154 28.12 30.26 6.10
CA GLY A 154 29.13 30.47 5.04
C GLY A 154 28.62 30.43 3.61
N ILE A 155 27.30 30.40 3.40
CA ILE A 155 26.69 30.51 2.07
C ILE A 155 26.35 31.99 1.79
N GLU A 156 27.00 32.59 0.79
CA GLU A 156 26.81 34.00 0.43
C GLU A 156 25.45 34.27 -0.23
N VAL A 157 24.87 33.26 -0.90
CA VAL A 157 23.57 33.36 -1.58
C VAL A 157 22.71 32.15 -1.24
N ILE A 158 21.73 32.37 -0.37
CA ILE A 158 20.72 31.36 -0.03
C ILE A 158 19.84 31.14 -1.27
N LEU A 159 19.89 29.93 -1.81
CA LEU A 159 19.03 29.53 -2.92
C LEU A 159 17.58 29.38 -2.44
N ILE A 160 16.62 29.74 -3.30
CA ILE A 160 15.20 29.37 -3.13
C ILE A 160 15.05 27.85 -3.39
N TYR A 161 13.97 27.24 -2.92
CA TYR A 161 13.74 25.79 -2.97
C TYR A 161 13.90 25.15 -4.36
N ILE A 162 13.34 25.71 -5.44
CA ILE A 162 13.50 25.16 -6.80
C ILE A 162 14.98 25.15 -7.27
N PRO A 163 15.72 26.27 -7.18
CA PRO A 163 17.17 26.26 -7.42
C PRO A 163 17.95 25.28 -6.55
N PHE A 164 17.55 25.06 -5.30
CA PHE A 164 18.13 24.05 -4.42
C PHE A 164 17.88 22.62 -4.95
N LEU A 165 16.65 22.31 -5.39
CA LEU A 165 16.34 21.03 -6.03
C LEU A 165 17.08 20.83 -7.34
N LEU A 166 17.36 21.89 -8.10
CA LEU A 166 18.20 21.82 -9.31
C LEU A 166 19.67 21.53 -8.98
N LEU A 167 20.20 22.09 -7.88
CA LEU A 167 21.53 21.74 -7.37
C LEU A 167 21.57 20.26 -6.98
N PHE A 168 20.56 19.80 -6.23
CA PHE A 168 20.43 18.40 -5.85
C PHE A 168 20.28 17.49 -7.06
N SER A 169 19.48 17.87 -8.07
CA SER A 169 19.29 17.17 -9.35
C SER A 169 20.60 17.00 -10.12
N ASN A 170 21.48 18.01 -10.04
CA ASN A 170 22.78 18.05 -10.69
C ASN A 170 23.92 17.47 -9.85
N LEU A 171 23.66 16.75 -8.75
CA LEU A 171 24.72 16.02 -8.04
C LEU A 171 25.48 15.08 -9.00
N ASN A 172 24.82 14.52 -10.01
CA ASN A 172 25.46 13.68 -11.03
C ASN A 172 26.41 14.48 -11.96
N ASN A 173 26.30 15.81 -11.98
CA ASN A 173 27.13 16.73 -12.77
C ASN A 173 27.97 17.62 -11.84
N PHE A 174 29.23 17.20 -11.68
CA PHE A 174 30.27 17.76 -10.81
C PHE A 174 30.44 19.30 -10.80
N LYS A 175 29.91 20.02 -11.79
CA LYS A 175 30.14 21.45 -12.01
C LYS A 175 29.30 22.38 -11.11
N ALA A 176 28.18 21.91 -10.55
CA ALA A 176 27.25 22.79 -9.84
C ALA A 176 27.60 23.01 -8.35
N PHE A 177 28.30 22.06 -7.72
CA PHE A 177 28.61 22.11 -6.30
C PHE A 177 29.89 22.93 -6.00
N ASP A 178 30.85 22.95 -6.92
CA ASP A 178 32.16 23.60 -6.75
C ASP A 178 32.09 25.15 -6.87
N ALA A 179 31.09 25.66 -7.58
CA ALA A 179 31.02 27.08 -7.95
C ALA A 179 30.51 28.03 -6.85
N LYS A 180 29.93 27.52 -5.75
CA LYS A 180 29.37 28.36 -4.67
C LYS A 180 29.91 28.09 -3.27
N PHE A 181 30.67 27.02 -3.07
CA PHE A 181 31.26 26.66 -1.77
C PHE A 181 32.78 26.88 -1.71
N THR A 182 33.33 27.61 -2.69
CA THR A 182 34.72 28.05 -2.71
C THR A 182 34.92 29.27 -1.81
N PHE A 183 34.66 29.12 -0.51
CA PHE A 183 35.36 29.93 0.48
C PHE A 183 35.83 29.06 1.64
N THR A 184 37.15 28.98 1.75
CA THR A 184 37.91 28.39 2.87
C THR A 184 38.16 26.88 2.81
N ILE A 185 39.06 26.43 1.93
CA ILE A 185 40.11 25.41 2.22
C ILE A 185 41.08 25.40 1.01
N PRO A 186 42.40 25.62 1.20
CA PRO A 186 43.39 25.51 0.14
C PRO A 186 43.84 24.06 0.01
N PHE A 187 42.96 23.17 -0.45
CA PHE A 187 43.31 21.79 -0.77
C PHE A 187 42.43 21.33 -1.93
N GLN A 188 43.08 21.02 -3.06
CA GLN A 188 42.57 20.33 -4.26
C GLN A 188 41.05 20.28 -4.43
N THR A 189 40.57 20.92 -5.49
CA THR A 189 39.14 21.04 -5.83
C THR A 189 38.42 19.69 -5.68
N LEU A 190 37.16 19.74 -5.21
CA LEU A 190 36.32 18.56 -5.05
C LEU A 190 36.26 17.77 -6.38
N GLU A 191 36.33 18.50 -7.50
CA GLU A 191 36.50 18.02 -8.88
C GLU A 191 37.65 17.02 -9.05
N GLU A 192 38.86 17.37 -8.59
CA GLU A 192 40.01 16.46 -8.72
C GLU A 192 39.86 15.22 -7.84
N ARG A 193 39.13 15.30 -6.72
CA ARG A 193 38.95 14.19 -5.77
C ARG A 193 37.97 13.15 -6.31
N ALA A 194 36.87 13.58 -6.92
CA ALA A 194 35.91 12.65 -7.50
C ALA A 194 36.31 12.14 -8.87
N GLN A 195 36.97 12.94 -9.73
CA GLN A 195 37.57 12.40 -10.96
C GLN A 195 38.57 11.29 -10.62
N ARG A 196 39.36 11.47 -9.54
CA ARG A 196 40.19 10.39 -8.99
C ARG A 196 39.35 9.20 -8.56
N LEU A 197 38.29 9.38 -7.76
CA LEU A 197 37.44 8.29 -7.28
C LEU A 197 36.67 7.54 -8.39
N PHE A 198 36.27 8.21 -9.46
CA PHE A 198 35.61 7.58 -10.62
C PHE A 198 36.62 6.92 -11.57
N SER A 199 37.84 7.45 -11.67
CA SER A 199 38.92 6.85 -12.48
C SER A 199 39.42 5.49 -11.95
N THR A 200 39.06 5.16 -10.71
CA THR A 200 39.41 3.93 -10.00
C THR A 200 38.27 2.89 -9.99
N LYS A 201 37.08 3.24 -10.52
CA LYS A 201 35.94 2.32 -10.66
C LYS A 201 36.34 1.11 -11.51
N GLY A 202 36.30 -0.10 -10.92
CA GLY A 202 36.59 -1.36 -11.60
C GLY A 202 38.08 -1.75 -11.70
N LYS A 203 39.01 -0.99 -11.08
CA LYS A 203 40.44 -1.32 -11.10
C LYS A 203 40.89 -1.92 -9.75
N LYS A 204 41.56 -3.08 -9.80
CA LYS A 204 42.12 -3.77 -8.62
C LYS A 204 43.43 -3.14 -8.09
N SER A 205 44.13 -2.38 -8.93
CA SER A 205 45.34 -1.64 -8.58
C SER A 205 45.16 -0.17 -8.95
N LEU A 206 45.41 0.71 -7.98
CA LEU A 206 45.31 2.16 -8.14
C LEU A 206 46.73 2.73 -8.29
N ASP A 207 46.89 3.72 -9.18
CA ASP A 207 48.17 4.37 -9.40
C ASP A 207 48.62 5.12 -8.12
N PRO A 208 49.81 4.80 -7.55
CA PRO A 208 50.35 5.45 -6.36
C PRO A 208 50.44 6.98 -6.42
N SER A 209 50.45 7.57 -7.62
CA SER A 209 50.46 9.02 -7.83
C SER A 209 49.12 9.71 -7.53
N LEU A 210 48.01 8.97 -7.48
CA LEU A 210 46.67 9.49 -7.20
C LEU A 210 46.42 9.69 -5.69
N PHE A 211 47.24 9.08 -4.84
CA PHE A 211 47.16 9.22 -3.39
C PHE A 211 47.82 10.53 -2.93
N ALA A 212 47.20 11.17 -1.93
CA ALA A 212 47.74 12.39 -1.35
C ALA A 212 49.15 12.15 -0.77
N LYS A 213 50.14 12.95 -1.19
CA LYS A 213 51.50 12.86 -0.67
C LYS A 213 51.50 13.23 0.83
N ASN A 214 51.82 12.27 1.69
CA ASN A 214 51.97 12.49 3.13
C ASN A 214 53.15 13.44 3.41
N LYS A 215 52.88 14.74 3.61
CA LYS A 215 53.87 15.67 4.19
C LYS A 215 53.98 15.41 5.70
N PRO A 216 55.11 14.96 6.27
CA PRO A 216 55.22 14.71 7.71
C PRO A 216 55.15 16.04 8.49
N GLY A 217 54.46 16.07 9.64
CA GLY A 217 54.68 17.15 10.64
C GLY A 217 53.48 17.85 11.32
N LYS A 218 52.24 17.34 11.31
CA LYS A 218 51.15 17.94 12.11
C LYS A 218 50.43 16.91 12.97
N ALA A 219 50.58 17.02 14.30
CA ALA A 219 49.77 16.31 15.27
C ALA A 219 48.28 16.69 15.07
N GLY A 220 47.40 15.69 14.92
CA GLY A 220 45.97 15.88 14.56
C GLY A 220 45.56 15.26 13.21
N ARG A 221 46.52 15.00 12.32
CA ARG A 221 46.23 14.47 10.96
C ARG A 221 45.51 13.13 10.90
N GLY A 222 45.69 12.26 11.90
CA GLY A 222 45.00 10.97 11.94
C GLY A 222 43.49 11.12 12.10
N LYS A 223 43.06 12.01 13.01
CA LYS A 223 41.65 12.32 13.25
C LYS A 223 41.03 13.08 12.08
N ASP A 224 41.79 14.01 11.49
CA ASP A 224 41.34 14.75 10.30
C ASP A 224 41.24 13.83 9.07
N ASN A 225 42.17 12.88 8.89
CA ASN A 225 42.11 11.90 7.81
C ASN A 225 40.95 10.91 7.98
N GLU A 226 40.69 10.44 9.20
CA GLU A 226 39.54 9.55 9.44
C GLU A 226 38.23 10.32 9.20
N ARG A 227 38.13 11.57 9.67
CA ARG A 227 36.98 12.44 9.39
C ARG A 227 36.80 12.69 7.88
N GLN A 228 37.89 12.95 7.14
CA GLN A 228 37.83 13.12 5.68
C GLN A 228 37.43 11.83 4.95
N LYS A 229 37.84 10.67 5.47
CA LYS A 229 37.46 9.36 4.94
C LYS A 229 35.98 9.05 5.20
N GLU A 230 35.47 9.38 6.39
CA GLU A 230 34.04 9.28 6.71
C GLU A 230 33.21 10.19 5.79
N ILE A 231 33.63 11.45 5.62
CA ILE A 231 32.98 12.39 4.69
C ILE A 231 32.99 11.86 3.27
N ALA A 232 34.13 11.36 2.77
CA ALA A 232 34.23 10.80 1.42
C ALA A 232 33.34 9.55 1.24
N ASN A 233 33.18 8.74 2.28
CA ASN A 233 32.28 7.58 2.26
C ASN A 233 30.81 8.02 2.19
N LEU A 234 30.42 9.00 3.01
CA LEU A 234 29.07 9.57 2.99
C LEU A 234 28.76 10.23 1.64
N GLU A 235 29.69 11.02 1.10
CA GLU A 235 29.57 11.62 -0.23
C GLU A 235 29.33 10.53 -1.29
N ALA A 236 30.12 9.46 -1.29
CA ALA A 236 29.96 8.36 -2.23
C ALA A 236 28.60 7.65 -2.10
N GLN A 237 28.11 7.45 -0.87
CA GLN A 237 26.79 6.87 -0.62
C GLN A 237 25.67 7.79 -1.14
N VAL A 238 25.75 9.09 -0.86
CA VAL A 238 24.78 10.07 -1.35
C VAL A 238 24.73 10.08 -2.88
N TYR A 239 25.89 10.05 -3.56
CA TYR A 239 25.92 9.94 -5.02
C TYR A 239 25.26 8.66 -5.52
N ARG A 240 25.52 7.52 -4.86
CA ARG A 240 24.94 6.25 -5.29
C ARG A 240 23.43 6.21 -5.07
N PHE A 241 22.93 6.70 -3.94
CA PHE A 241 21.50 6.78 -3.68
C PHE A 241 20.81 7.81 -4.58
N ALA A 242 21.45 8.94 -4.88
CA ALA A 242 20.91 9.93 -5.82
C ALA A 242 20.75 9.36 -7.24
N ASP A 243 21.64 8.47 -7.66
CA ASP A 243 21.56 7.74 -8.93
C ASP A 243 20.43 6.70 -8.92
N LEU A 244 20.30 5.92 -7.83
CA LEU A 244 19.22 4.93 -7.67
C LEU A 244 17.83 5.58 -7.58
N LEU A 245 17.74 6.77 -6.99
CA LEU A 245 16.49 7.53 -6.79
C LEU A 245 16.29 8.63 -7.83
N ALA A 246 16.89 8.51 -9.02
CA ALA A 246 16.82 9.54 -10.05
C ALA A 246 15.38 9.83 -10.51
N ASP A 247 14.55 8.79 -10.61
CA ASP A 247 13.16 8.91 -11.01
C ASP A 247 12.32 9.64 -9.96
N GLN A 248 12.46 9.28 -8.69
CA GLN A 248 11.79 9.94 -7.56
C GLN A 248 12.24 11.40 -7.42
N ARG A 249 13.52 11.70 -7.67
CA ARG A 249 14.04 13.08 -7.69
C ARG A 249 13.42 13.91 -8.81
N ALA A 250 13.28 13.34 -10.00
CA ALA A 250 12.63 14.00 -11.13
C ALA A 250 11.13 14.24 -10.84
N ALA A 251 10.43 13.24 -10.30
CA ALA A 251 9.03 13.33 -9.89
C ALA A 251 8.81 14.41 -8.81
N THR A 252 9.69 14.47 -7.81
CA THR A 252 9.65 15.48 -6.76
C THR A 252 9.82 16.89 -7.33
N LYS A 253 10.80 17.07 -8.22
CA LYS A 253 11.02 18.37 -8.89
C LYS A 253 9.80 18.82 -9.69
N GLU A 254 9.19 17.91 -10.46
CA GLU A 254 7.99 18.22 -11.23
C GLU A 254 6.82 18.57 -10.30
N ASN A 255 6.63 17.82 -9.21
CA ASN A 255 5.59 18.07 -8.22
C ASN A 255 5.72 19.48 -7.60
N VAL A 256 6.93 19.86 -7.21
CA VAL A 256 7.22 21.18 -6.63
C VAL A 256 7.00 22.30 -7.65
N GLN A 257 7.41 22.12 -8.90
CA GLN A 257 7.15 23.10 -9.96
C GLN A 257 5.64 23.26 -10.23
N ARG A 258 4.89 22.15 -10.19
CA ARG A 258 3.42 22.14 -10.33
C ARG A 258 2.74 22.84 -9.15
N LYS A 259 3.11 22.52 -7.91
CA LYS A 259 2.62 23.20 -6.69
C LYS A 259 2.90 24.71 -6.74
N GLN A 260 4.09 25.12 -7.22
CA GLN A 260 4.46 26.54 -7.33
C GLN A 260 3.66 27.31 -8.38
N ALA A 261 3.28 26.67 -9.49
CA ALA A 261 2.54 27.30 -10.59
C ALA A 261 1.04 27.51 -10.31
N ARG A 262 0.48 26.86 -9.27
CA ARG A 262 -0.92 26.98 -8.86
C ARG A 262 -1.22 28.33 -8.20
N THR A 263 -2.43 28.85 -8.45
CA THR A 263 -2.98 30.02 -7.73
C THR A 263 -3.43 29.64 -6.32
N GLU A 264 -3.55 30.60 -5.41
CA GLU A 264 -3.75 30.36 -3.95
C GLU A 264 -4.94 29.45 -3.64
N GLY A 265 -6.06 29.56 -4.38
CA GLY A 265 -7.23 28.69 -4.21
C GLY A 265 -7.06 27.26 -4.74
N GLU A 266 -6.20 27.03 -5.74
CA GLU A 266 -5.95 25.69 -6.31
C GLU A 266 -4.90 24.89 -5.51
N ARG A 267 -4.23 25.53 -4.54
CA ARG A 267 -3.28 24.86 -3.64
C ARG A 267 -4.01 24.14 -2.51
N ASP A 268 -5.00 24.78 -1.90
CA ASP A 268 -5.82 24.21 -0.83
C ASP A 268 -6.60 22.98 -1.31
N ASP A 269 -7.18 23.04 -2.52
CA ASP A 269 -7.87 21.87 -3.13
C ASP A 269 -6.91 20.69 -3.33
N SER A 270 -5.62 20.93 -3.54
CA SER A 270 -4.64 19.86 -3.78
C SER A 270 -4.01 19.27 -2.53
N GLU A 271 -3.95 20.02 -1.43
CA GLU A 271 -3.67 19.45 -0.10
C GLU A 271 -4.86 18.63 0.38
N ALA A 272 -6.07 19.10 0.10
CA ALA A 272 -7.30 18.34 0.34
C ALA A 272 -7.37 17.07 -0.52
N GLU A 273 -7.02 17.11 -1.81
CA GLU A 273 -6.97 15.93 -2.69
C GLU A 273 -5.84 14.96 -2.33
N ALA A 274 -4.67 15.44 -1.87
CA ALA A 274 -3.63 14.55 -1.32
C ALA A 274 -4.13 13.81 -0.07
N SER A 275 -4.93 14.49 0.76
CA SER A 275 -5.62 13.91 1.91
C SER A 275 -6.89 13.13 1.56
N ALA A 276 -7.50 13.33 0.39
CA ALA A 276 -8.74 12.66 -0.04
C ALA A 276 -8.45 11.42 -0.90
N THR A 277 -7.29 11.36 -1.56
CA THR A 277 -6.76 10.10 -2.12
C THR A 277 -6.40 9.07 -1.03
N GLU A 278 -6.44 9.46 0.25
CA GLU A 278 -6.35 8.56 1.42
C GLU A 278 -7.72 7.95 1.81
N SER A 279 -8.84 8.40 1.21
CA SER A 279 -10.18 7.91 1.57
C SER A 279 -11.08 7.50 0.41
N ASP A 280 -10.62 7.58 -0.84
CA ASP A 280 -11.31 6.93 -1.96
C ASP A 280 -10.77 5.51 -2.14
N ASP A 281 -11.20 4.64 -1.21
CA ASP A 281 -11.64 3.30 -1.60
C ASP A 281 -12.84 3.47 -2.57
N ASP A 282 -12.55 3.84 -3.81
CA ASP A 282 -13.47 3.61 -4.93
C ASP A 282 -13.43 2.10 -5.28
N GLU A 283 -13.75 1.24 -4.30
CA GLU A 283 -14.21 -0.13 -4.56
C GLU A 283 -15.63 -0.13 -5.19
N ASP A 284 -16.29 1.04 -5.27
CA ASP A 284 -17.66 1.17 -5.79
C ASP A 284 -17.75 1.53 -7.30
N ALA A 285 -16.62 1.77 -7.99
CA ALA A 285 -16.65 2.11 -9.42
C ALA A 285 -16.74 0.90 -10.36
N ASP A 286 -16.39 -0.31 -9.89
CA ASP A 286 -16.45 -1.55 -10.67
C ASP A 286 -17.80 -2.28 -10.56
N ASP A 287 -18.77 -1.74 -9.80
CA ASP A 287 -20.06 -2.37 -9.55
C ASP A 287 -21.26 -1.58 -10.12
N ILE A 288 -21.08 -0.83 -11.23
CA ILE A 288 -22.23 -0.32 -12.02
C ILE A 288 -22.84 -1.52 -12.77
N PRO A 289 -23.96 -2.11 -12.31
CA PRO A 289 -24.45 -3.35 -12.88
C PRO A 289 -25.03 -3.06 -14.25
N TYR A 290 -24.53 -3.74 -15.28
CA TYR A 290 -24.99 -3.61 -16.67
C TYR A 290 -26.53 -3.70 -16.76
N ASN A 291 -27.20 -2.54 -16.94
CA ASN A 291 -28.66 -2.41 -17.02
C ASN A 291 -29.13 -2.02 -18.44
N PRO A 292 -28.92 -2.88 -19.44
CA PRO A 292 -29.23 -2.58 -20.85
C PRO A 292 -30.74 -2.42 -21.12
N LYS A 293 -31.60 -2.83 -20.18
CA LYS A 293 -33.06 -2.73 -20.28
C LYS A 293 -33.63 -1.55 -19.49
N ASN A 294 -32.78 -0.72 -18.89
CA ASN A 294 -33.11 0.43 -18.05
C ASN A 294 -34.27 0.13 -17.08
N LEU A 295 -34.16 -1.01 -16.40
CA LEU A 295 -35.13 -1.48 -15.42
C LEU A 295 -35.03 -0.61 -14.16
N PRO A 296 -36.15 -0.34 -13.46
CA PRO A 296 -36.13 0.37 -12.18
C PRO A 296 -35.20 -0.32 -11.19
N LEU A 297 -34.44 0.45 -10.42
CA LEU A 297 -33.55 -0.09 -9.40
C LEU A 297 -34.37 -0.47 -8.16
N GLY A 298 -33.99 -1.59 -7.54
CA GLY A 298 -34.54 -2.00 -6.26
C GLY A 298 -34.01 -1.14 -5.11
N TRP A 299 -34.43 -1.47 -3.89
CA TRP A 299 -33.88 -0.90 -2.65
C TRP A 299 -32.39 -1.25 -2.42
N ASP A 300 -31.90 -2.25 -3.14
CA ASP A 300 -30.52 -2.77 -3.15
C ASP A 300 -29.66 -2.15 -4.28
N GLY A 301 -30.13 -1.07 -4.93
CA GLY A 301 -29.39 -0.39 -6.02
C GLY A 301 -29.26 -1.18 -7.33
N LYS A 302 -29.56 -2.48 -7.34
CA LYS A 302 -29.50 -3.38 -8.51
C LYS A 302 -30.79 -3.35 -9.34
N PRO A 303 -30.73 -3.55 -10.68
CA PRO A 303 -31.92 -3.60 -11.53
C PRO A 303 -32.87 -4.73 -11.09
N ILE A 304 -34.15 -4.42 -10.90
CA ILE A 304 -35.12 -5.45 -10.48
C ILE A 304 -35.21 -6.58 -11.53
N PRO A 305 -35.36 -7.85 -11.12
CA PRO A 305 -35.50 -8.96 -12.04
C PRO A 305 -36.65 -8.76 -13.04
N TYR A 306 -36.42 -9.07 -14.32
CA TYR A 306 -37.38 -8.79 -15.41
C TYR A 306 -38.75 -9.45 -15.22
N TRP A 307 -38.79 -10.65 -14.62
CA TRP A 307 -40.04 -11.34 -14.31
C TRP A 307 -40.84 -10.62 -13.23
N LEU A 308 -40.18 -9.99 -12.25
CA LEU A 308 -40.82 -9.22 -11.19
C LEU A 308 -41.40 -7.91 -11.74
N TYR A 309 -40.67 -7.26 -12.65
CA TYR A 309 -41.14 -6.10 -13.42
C TYR A 309 -42.42 -6.40 -14.22
N LYS A 310 -42.50 -7.60 -14.83
CA LYS A 310 -43.69 -8.10 -15.54
C LYS A 310 -44.81 -8.51 -14.59
N LEU A 311 -44.50 -9.19 -13.49
CA LEU A 311 -45.48 -9.68 -12.51
C LEU A 311 -46.23 -8.53 -11.83
N HIS A 312 -45.53 -7.47 -11.45
CA HIS A 312 -46.13 -6.29 -10.83
C HIS A 312 -46.71 -5.30 -11.87
N GLY A 313 -46.63 -5.61 -13.16
CA GLY A 313 -47.21 -4.82 -14.24
C GLY A 313 -46.54 -3.46 -14.48
N LEU A 314 -45.32 -3.24 -13.98
CA LEU A 314 -44.59 -1.98 -14.20
C LEU A 314 -44.20 -1.77 -15.67
N ASN A 315 -44.26 -2.82 -16.49
CA ASN A 315 -44.06 -2.77 -17.93
C ASN A 315 -45.25 -2.18 -18.71
N ILE A 316 -46.32 -1.80 -18.01
CA ILE A 316 -47.54 -1.23 -18.60
C ILE A 316 -47.65 0.22 -18.11
N SER A 317 -47.55 1.15 -19.05
CA SER A 317 -47.70 2.58 -18.81
C SER A 317 -49.17 2.99 -18.88
N TYR A 318 -49.63 3.72 -17.87
CA TYR A 318 -50.96 4.34 -17.82
C TYR A 318 -50.80 5.86 -17.80
N ASN A 319 -51.51 6.57 -18.68
CA ASN A 319 -51.49 8.03 -18.69
C ASN A 319 -52.72 8.54 -17.93
N CYS A 320 -52.53 9.55 -17.08
CA CYS A 320 -53.64 10.24 -16.42
C CYS A 320 -53.93 11.57 -17.12
N GLU A 321 -55.08 11.68 -17.78
CA GLU A 321 -55.49 12.89 -18.50
C GLU A 321 -55.79 14.06 -17.56
N ILE A 322 -56.17 13.77 -16.30
CA ILE A 322 -56.47 14.78 -15.28
C ILE A 322 -55.18 15.39 -14.72
N CYS A 323 -54.09 14.63 -14.67
CA CYS A 323 -52.78 15.10 -14.20
C CYS A 323 -51.88 15.58 -15.36
N GLY A 324 -52.47 16.21 -16.40
CA GLY A 324 -51.71 16.74 -17.53
C GLY A 324 -51.02 15.67 -18.38
N ASN A 325 -51.68 14.52 -18.61
CA ASN A 325 -51.14 13.37 -19.36
C ASN A 325 -49.89 12.70 -18.75
N TYR A 326 -49.63 12.88 -17.46
CA TYR A 326 -48.51 12.24 -16.78
C TYR A 326 -48.58 10.70 -16.85
N THR A 327 -47.45 10.06 -17.19
CA THR A 327 -47.34 8.61 -17.36
C THR A 327 -46.91 7.90 -16.08
N TYR A 328 -47.77 7.04 -15.55
CA TYR A 328 -47.48 6.16 -14.41
C TYR A 328 -47.13 4.75 -14.89
N LYS A 329 -46.04 4.18 -14.33
CA LYS A 329 -45.65 2.79 -14.60
C LYS A 329 -46.33 1.83 -13.63
N GLY A 330 -47.27 1.05 -14.14
CA GLY A 330 -47.95 -0.01 -13.43
C GLY A 330 -49.26 0.40 -12.74
N PRO A 331 -50.20 -0.55 -12.61
CA PRO A 331 -51.56 -0.27 -12.16
C PRO A 331 -51.64 0.15 -10.69
N LYS A 332 -50.74 -0.36 -9.82
CA LYS A 332 -50.71 0.04 -8.40
C LYS A 332 -50.23 1.49 -8.20
N ALA A 333 -49.29 1.96 -9.02
CA ALA A 333 -48.83 3.35 -8.97
C ALA A 333 -49.94 4.27 -9.52
N PHE A 334 -50.59 3.86 -10.61
CA PHE A 334 -51.75 4.56 -11.15
C PHE A 334 -52.96 4.53 -10.20
N GLN A 335 -53.17 3.53 -9.34
CA GLN A 335 -54.26 3.60 -8.36
C GLN A 335 -53.89 4.48 -7.16
N ARG A 336 -52.63 4.43 -6.70
CA ARG A 336 -52.17 5.27 -5.58
C ARG A 336 -52.17 6.76 -5.89
N HIS A 337 -51.97 7.18 -7.14
CA HIS A 337 -52.00 8.61 -7.46
C HIS A 337 -53.37 9.28 -7.21
N PHE A 338 -54.47 8.51 -7.24
CA PHE A 338 -55.79 8.99 -6.82
C PHE A 338 -55.93 9.19 -5.31
N ALA A 339 -55.12 8.49 -4.51
CA ALA A 339 -55.17 8.55 -3.04
C ALA A 339 -54.19 9.56 -2.44
N VAL A 340 -53.09 9.91 -3.15
CA VAL A 340 -52.00 10.74 -2.63
C VAL A 340 -52.09 12.21 -3.06
N SER A 341 -52.90 12.54 -4.07
CA SER A 341 -52.93 13.90 -4.63
C SER A 341 -53.66 14.90 -3.73
N HIS A 342 -52.88 15.62 -2.93
CA HIS A 342 -53.16 17.01 -2.51
C HIS A 342 -53.44 17.95 -3.73
N PHE A 343 -53.15 17.47 -4.95
CA PHE A 343 -53.47 18.10 -6.24
C PHE A 343 -54.92 17.95 -6.71
N PHE A 344 -55.71 17.04 -6.12
CA PHE A 344 -57.14 16.88 -6.46
C PHE A 344 -57.98 18.11 -6.05
N PHE A 345 -57.48 18.95 -5.14
CA PHE A 345 -58.21 20.11 -4.60
C PHE A 345 -58.14 21.37 -5.49
N SER A 346 -57.13 21.52 -6.35
CA SER A 346 -56.96 22.76 -7.13
C SER A 346 -57.77 22.76 -8.43
N ASP A 347 -57.86 21.63 -9.15
CA ASP A 347 -58.47 21.61 -10.48
C ASP A 347 -59.97 21.22 -10.48
N LEU A 348 -60.44 20.45 -9.50
CA LEU A 348 -61.87 20.12 -9.36
C LEU A 348 -62.70 21.22 -8.68
N THR A 349 -62.08 22.21 -8.05
CA THR A 349 -62.80 23.37 -7.52
C THR A 349 -63.23 24.34 -8.63
N CYS A 350 -62.63 24.26 -9.81
CA CYS A 350 -62.99 25.08 -10.98
C CYS A 350 -64.21 24.54 -11.74
N THR A 351 -64.50 23.23 -11.63
CA THR A 351 -65.73 22.61 -12.15
C THR A 351 -66.60 22.15 -10.98
N LYS A 352 -67.58 22.97 -10.58
CA LYS A 352 -68.51 22.79 -9.44
C LYS A 352 -69.16 21.39 -9.31
N ILE A 353 -68.43 20.39 -8.84
CA ILE A 353 -68.94 19.06 -8.54
C ILE A 353 -68.75 18.82 -7.03
N PRO A 354 -69.84 18.61 -6.26
CA PRO A 354 -69.73 18.45 -4.81
C PRO A 354 -69.07 17.12 -4.42
N LEU A 355 -68.20 17.20 -3.40
CA LEU A 355 -67.29 16.14 -2.89
C LEU A 355 -67.95 14.79 -2.52
N VAL A 356 -69.27 14.74 -2.37
CA VAL A 356 -70.00 13.49 -2.07
C VAL A 356 -70.05 12.52 -3.25
N PHE A 357 -69.78 12.98 -4.47
CA PHE A 357 -69.75 12.13 -5.68
C PHE A 357 -68.38 11.57 -6.04
N ALA A 358 -67.30 11.98 -5.36
CA ALA A 358 -65.92 11.59 -5.72
C ALA A 358 -65.68 10.07 -5.58
N VAL A 359 -66.39 9.39 -4.68
CA VAL A 359 -66.27 7.92 -4.49
C VAL A 359 -66.79 7.13 -5.70
N PHE A 360 -67.71 7.70 -6.49
CA PHE A 360 -68.24 7.04 -7.70
C PHE A 360 -67.30 7.12 -8.90
N PHE A 361 -66.32 8.04 -8.91
CA PHE A 361 -65.43 8.26 -10.06
C PHE A 361 -64.13 7.45 -10.04
N VAL A 362 -63.90 6.61 -9.03
CA VAL A 362 -62.65 5.86 -8.82
C VAL A 362 -62.31 4.87 -9.96
N ASN A 363 -63.17 4.67 -10.97
CA ASN A 363 -62.87 3.85 -12.15
C ASN A 363 -63.56 4.31 -13.46
N VAL A 364 -63.77 5.61 -13.68
CA VAL A 364 -64.41 6.08 -14.93
C VAL A 364 -63.35 6.30 -16.03
N LYS A 365 -63.29 5.39 -17.00
CA LYS A 365 -62.77 5.73 -18.34
C LYS A 365 -63.87 6.53 -19.05
N PHE A 366 -63.60 7.77 -19.43
CA PHE A 366 -64.52 8.53 -20.30
C PHE A 366 -64.67 7.77 -21.62
N LEU A 367 -65.82 7.13 -21.82
CA LEU A 367 -66.21 6.65 -23.14
C LEU A 367 -66.60 7.86 -23.97
N HIS A 368 -65.87 8.05 -25.07
CA HIS A 368 -66.14 9.04 -26.09
C HIS A 368 -67.55 8.79 -26.68
N PHE A 369 -68.54 9.59 -26.28
CA PHE A 369 -69.82 9.66 -26.97
C PHE A 369 -69.74 10.80 -27.99
N SER A 370 -69.73 10.43 -29.27
CA SER A 370 -69.92 11.38 -30.37
C SER A 370 -71.31 11.99 -30.30
N LEU A 371 -71.36 13.32 -30.35
CA LEU A 371 -72.42 14.10 -31.01
C LEU A 371 -71.75 15.23 -31.79
#